data_AF-A0AAP0R6M3-F1
#
_entry.id   AF-A0AAP0R6M3-F1
#
_cell.length_a   1.000
_cell.length_b   1.000
_cell.length_c   1.000
_cell.angle_alpha   90.00
_cell.angle_beta   90.00
_cell.angle_gamma   90.00
#
_symmetry.space_group_name_H-M   'P 1'
#
loop_
_entity.id
_entity.type
_entity.pdbx_description
1 polymer ?
#
loop_
_entity_poly.entity_id
_entity_poly.type
_entity_poly.pdbx_seq_one_letter_code
_entity_poly.pdbx_strand_id
1 'polypeptide(L)'
;MGRKKVRHEFIINDSIRRTTFKKRKASLLKKDVWPSLPEAHRVIEMFKSLPTMKRSKNLMDQEGFLKKTISKSKETLKKQKKKNQELEIKLLMSECLKITDMNNLEHLKELSCLLDEKNKQITKMIELKKSSISAQVVDGNKNEGTP
;
A
#
# COMPACT_ATOMS: atom_id res chain seq x y z
N MET A 1 -23.05 -14.70 -25.26
CA MET A 1 -24.21 -13.87 -24.83
C MET A 1 -24.30 -13.87 -23.31
N GLY A 2 -23.80 -12.81 -22.65
CA GLY A 2 -23.81 -12.71 -21.19
C GLY A 2 -25.22 -12.43 -20.63
N ARG A 3 -25.49 -12.86 -19.39
CA ARG A 3 -26.74 -12.51 -18.71
C ARG A 3 -26.78 -11.01 -18.47
N LYS A 4 -27.84 -10.34 -18.92
CA LYS A 4 -28.07 -8.92 -18.61
C LYS A 4 -28.43 -8.76 -17.13
N LYS A 5 -27.86 -7.73 -16.49
CA LYS A 5 -28.19 -7.37 -15.11
C LYS A 5 -29.65 -6.90 -15.05
N VAL A 6 -30.41 -7.45 -14.11
CA VAL A 6 -31.84 -7.13 -13.92
C VAL A 6 -31.97 -6.12 -12.78
N ARG A 7 -32.80 -5.08 -12.96
CA ARG A 7 -33.16 -4.15 -11.88
C ARG A 7 -34.16 -4.78 -10.91
N HIS A 8 -34.07 -4.47 -9.63
CA HIS A 8 -34.95 -5.02 -8.59
C HIS A 8 -36.24 -4.19 -8.47
N GLU A 9 -37.00 -4.16 -9.55
CA GLU A 9 -38.28 -3.46 -9.70
C GLU A 9 -39.39 -4.48 -9.99
N PHE A 10 -40.65 -4.05 -9.87
CA PHE A 10 -41.79 -4.87 -10.27
C PHE A 10 -41.73 -5.18 -11.78
N ILE A 11 -41.78 -6.46 -12.15
CA ILE A 11 -41.79 -6.88 -13.55
C ILE A 11 -43.20 -6.63 -14.11
N ILE A 12 -43.36 -5.61 -14.96
CA ILE A 12 -44.65 -5.22 -15.54
C ILE A 12 -45.24 -6.34 -16.40
N ASN A 13 -44.43 -6.95 -17.27
CA ASN A 13 -44.85 -8.02 -18.17
C ASN A 13 -45.22 -9.30 -17.38
N ASP A 14 -46.49 -9.71 -17.45
CA ASP A 14 -47.02 -10.83 -16.66
C ASP A 14 -46.38 -12.19 -17.02
N SER A 15 -46.16 -12.46 -18.31
CA SER A 15 -45.54 -13.72 -18.76
C SER A 15 -44.11 -13.86 -18.21
N ILE A 16 -43.31 -12.79 -18.31
CA ILE A 16 -41.95 -12.75 -17.76
C ILE A 16 -41.98 -12.84 -16.23
N ARG A 17 -42.92 -12.14 -15.58
CA ARG A 17 -43.07 -12.17 -14.12
C ARG A 17 -43.37 -13.58 -13.62
N ARG A 18 -44.34 -14.29 -14.22
CA ARG A 18 -44.72 -15.66 -13.83
C ARG A 18 -43.58 -16.65 -14.02
N THR A 19 -42.93 -16.62 -15.18
CA THR A 19 -41.80 -17.53 -15.47
C THR A 19 -40.61 -17.27 -14.55
N THR A 20 -40.31 -16.00 -14.26
CA THR A 20 -39.27 -15.60 -13.30
C THR A 20 -39.60 -16.05 -11.89
N PHE A 21 -40.85 -15.85 -11.44
CA PHE A 21 -41.31 -16.28 -10.12
C PHE A 21 -41.13 -17.79 -9.92
N LYS A 22 -41.61 -18.61 -10.88
CA LYS A 22 -41.45 -20.07 -10.81
C LYS A 22 -39.99 -20.48 -10.69
N LYS A 23 -39.11 -19.93 -11.54
CA LYS A 23 -37.67 -20.22 -11.53
C LYS A 23 -36.98 -19.79 -10.22
N ARG A 24 -37.26 -18.57 -9.75
CA ARG A 24 -36.66 -18.04 -8.51
C ARG A 24 -37.19 -18.76 -7.27
N LYS A 25 -38.48 -19.08 -7.21
CA LYS A 25 -39.08 -19.85 -6.10
C LYS A 25 -38.44 -21.23 -6.00
N ALA A 26 -38.32 -21.96 -7.12
CA ALA A 26 -37.69 -23.28 -7.12
C ALA A 26 -36.22 -23.23 -6.68
N SER A 27 -35.46 -22.23 -7.16
CA SER A 27 -34.07 -22.02 -6.74
C SER A 27 -33.93 -21.65 -5.26
N LEU A 28 -34.85 -20.85 -4.73
CA LEU A 28 -34.83 -20.46 -3.33
C LEU A 28 -35.16 -21.64 -2.42
N LEU A 29 -36.15 -22.46 -2.77
CA LEU A 29 -36.51 -23.66 -2.02
C LEU A 29 -35.42 -24.73 -2.05
N LYS A 30 -34.56 -24.74 -3.08
CA LYS A 30 -33.37 -25.61 -3.13
C LYS A 30 -32.29 -25.19 -2.12
N LYS A 31 -32.30 -23.94 -1.62
CA LYS A 31 -31.40 -23.53 -0.54
C LYS A 31 -32.06 -23.92 0.78
N ASP A 32 -31.50 -24.90 1.48
CA ASP A 32 -32.03 -25.57 2.68
C ASP A 32 -32.10 -24.68 3.94
N VAL A 33 -32.62 -23.46 3.84
CA VAL A 33 -32.67 -22.48 4.95
C VAL A 33 -34.07 -22.41 5.58
N TRP A 34 -35.00 -23.31 5.21
CA TRP A 34 -36.37 -23.24 5.73
C TRP A 34 -36.57 -24.15 6.95
N PRO A 35 -37.16 -23.65 8.05
CA PRO A 35 -37.63 -24.49 9.15
C PRO A 35 -38.69 -25.49 8.67
N SER A 36 -39.04 -26.48 9.49
CA SER A 36 -40.20 -27.33 9.18
C SER A 36 -41.47 -26.48 8.99
N LEU A 37 -42.43 -26.94 8.18
CA LEU A 37 -43.66 -26.20 7.90
C LEU A 37 -44.40 -25.72 9.17
N PRO A 38 -44.51 -26.52 10.25
CA PRO A 38 -45.11 -26.05 11.51
C PRO A 38 -44.30 -24.97 12.20
N GLU A 39 -42.97 -25.09 12.19
CA GLU A 39 -42.05 -24.13 12.81
C GLU A 39 -42.11 -22.77 12.10
N ALA A 40 -42.14 -22.78 10.76
CA ALA A 40 -42.31 -21.57 9.97
C ALA A 40 -43.65 -20.87 10.26
N HIS A 41 -44.75 -21.62 10.37
CA HIS A 41 -46.05 -21.05 10.76
C HIS A 41 -46.00 -20.43 12.15
N ARG A 42 -45.41 -21.12 13.14
CA ARG A 42 -45.27 -20.62 14.50
C ARG A 42 -44.52 -19.28 14.53
N VAL A 43 -43.40 -19.18 13.81
CA VAL A 43 -42.60 -17.95 13.73
C VAL A 43 -43.38 -16.82 13.04
N ILE A 44 -44.12 -17.12 11.96
CA ILE A 44 -44.94 -16.13 11.26
C ILE A 44 -46.08 -15.62 12.15
N GLU A 45 -46.79 -16.50 12.86
CA GLU A 45 -47.88 -16.11 13.75
C GLU A 45 -47.38 -15.32 14.96
N MET A 46 -46.27 -15.75 15.57
CA MET A 46 -45.59 -14.99 16.60
C MET A 46 -45.21 -13.60 16.07
N PHE A 47 -44.65 -13.49 14.86
CA PHE A 47 -44.31 -12.20 14.27
C PHE A 47 -45.54 -11.31 14.04
N LYS A 48 -46.65 -11.86 13.52
CA LYS A 48 -47.89 -11.11 13.28
C LYS A 48 -48.54 -10.61 14.58
N SER A 49 -48.41 -11.35 15.68
CA SER A 49 -48.94 -10.95 17.00
C SER A 49 -48.18 -9.80 17.66
N LEU A 50 -46.99 -9.41 17.15
CA LEU A 50 -46.19 -8.34 17.74
C LEU A 50 -46.73 -6.94 17.37
N PRO A 51 -46.66 -5.96 18.29
CA PRO A 51 -46.96 -4.56 17.99
C PRO A 51 -46.15 -4.03 16.79
N THR A 52 -46.76 -3.20 15.96
CA THR A 52 -46.14 -2.65 14.72
C THR A 52 -44.76 -2.05 14.96
N MET A 53 -44.57 -1.32 16.06
CA MET A 53 -43.28 -0.74 16.43
C MET A 53 -42.17 -1.79 16.63
N LYS A 54 -42.50 -2.99 17.16
CA LYS A 54 -41.53 -4.09 17.30
C LYS A 54 -41.26 -4.78 15.96
N ARG A 55 -42.29 -4.88 15.09
CA ARG A 55 -42.16 -5.47 13.75
C ARG A 55 -41.28 -4.62 12.82
N SER A 56 -41.40 -3.29 12.88
CA SER A 56 -40.66 -2.37 12.01
C SER A 56 -39.26 -2.01 12.52
N LYS A 57 -38.96 -2.19 13.82
CA LYS A 57 -37.69 -1.79 14.46
C LYS A 57 -36.44 -2.29 13.73
N ASN A 58 -36.50 -3.49 13.15
CA ASN A 58 -35.40 -4.12 12.42
C ASN A 58 -35.77 -4.46 10.96
N LEU A 59 -36.87 -3.89 10.44
CA LEU A 59 -37.27 -4.10 9.06
C LEU A 59 -36.34 -3.26 8.16
N MET A 60 -35.16 -3.80 7.91
CA MET A 60 -34.18 -3.19 7.02
C MET A 60 -34.52 -3.59 5.59
N ASP A 61 -34.72 -2.60 4.72
CA ASP A 61 -34.83 -2.87 3.30
C ASP A 61 -33.48 -3.34 2.72
N GLN A 62 -33.54 -4.06 1.60
CA GLN A 62 -32.33 -4.56 0.94
C GLN A 62 -31.44 -3.40 0.49
N GLU A 63 -32.04 -2.29 0.04
CA GLU A 63 -31.30 -1.13 -0.43
C GLU A 63 -30.51 -0.46 0.71
N GLY A 64 -31.14 -0.21 1.86
CA GLY A 64 -30.51 0.36 3.04
C GLY A 64 -29.46 -0.58 3.62
N PHE A 65 -29.70 -1.89 3.63
CA PHE A 65 -28.69 -2.87 4.05
C PHE A 65 -27.45 -2.82 3.15
N LEU A 66 -27.64 -2.81 1.83
CA LEU A 66 -26.55 -2.72 0.86
C LEU A 66 -25.81 -1.39 0.98
N LYS A 67 -26.52 -0.27 1.08
CA LYS A 67 -25.92 1.06 1.31
C LYS A 67 -25.08 1.07 2.59
N LYS A 68 -25.62 0.58 3.71
CA LYS A 68 -24.90 0.50 4.99
C LYS A 68 -23.64 -0.35 4.89
N THR A 69 -23.73 -1.50 4.23
CA THR A 69 -22.60 -2.41 4.04
C THR A 69 -21.52 -1.78 3.16
N ILE A 70 -21.91 -1.15 2.05
CA ILE A 70 -20.98 -0.42 1.18
C ILE A 70 -20.28 0.70 1.96
N SER A 71 -21.01 1.49 2.74
CA SER A 71 -20.43 2.54 3.57
C SER A 71 -19.42 2.01 4.58
N LYS A 72 -19.74 0.92 5.28
CA LYS A 72 -18.81 0.25 6.21
C LYS A 72 -17.54 -0.25 5.52
N SER A 73 -17.67 -0.88 4.35
CA SER A 73 -16.52 -1.35 3.58
C SER A 73 -15.64 -0.19 3.10
N LYS A 74 -16.24 0.92 2.66
CA LYS A 74 -15.52 2.15 2.28
C LYS A 74 -14.73 2.74 3.44
N GLU A 75 -15.35 2.81 4.63
CA GLU A 75 -14.68 3.32 5.82
C GLU A 75 -13.51 2.43 6.23
N THR A 76 -13.70 1.11 6.17
CA THR A 76 -12.64 0.13 6.46
C THR A 76 -11.47 0.28 5.48
N LEU A 77 -11.76 0.45 4.19
CA LEU A 77 -10.73 0.70 3.18
C LEU A 77 -9.95 1.99 3.46
N LYS A 78 -10.64 3.08 3.83
CA LYS A 78 -9.99 4.35 4.20
C LYS A 78 -9.06 4.17 5.39
N LYS A 79 -9.47 3.43 6.43
CA LYS A 79 -8.65 3.12 7.59
C LYS A 79 -7.40 2.31 7.20
N GLN A 80 -7.55 1.30 6.34
CA GLN A 80 -6.41 0.51 5.87
C GLN A 80 -5.44 1.33 5.03
N LYS A 81 -5.93 2.20 4.13
CA LYS A 81 -5.06 3.12 3.38
C LYS A 81 -4.23 4.02 4.28
N LYS A 82 -4.85 4.58 5.33
CA LYS A 82 -4.13 5.42 6.30
C LYS A 82 -3.06 4.62 7.05
N LYS A 83 -3.39 3.40 7.51
CA LYS A 83 -2.42 2.50 8.16
C LYS A 83 -1.25 2.17 7.24
N ASN A 84 -1.51 1.92 5.96
CA ASN A 84 -0.45 1.66 4.99
C ASN A 84 0.48 2.87 4.81
N GLN A 85 -0.08 4.08 4.74
CA GLN A 85 0.72 5.32 4.69
C GLN A 85 1.57 5.50 5.95
N GLU A 86 1.01 5.22 7.14
CA GLU A 86 1.75 5.28 8.40
C GLU A 86 2.91 4.26 8.43
N LEU A 87 2.71 3.06 7.87
CA LEU A 87 3.76 2.04 7.74
C LEU A 87 4.84 2.45 6.74
N GLU A 88 4.47 3.05 5.61
CA GLU A 88 5.41 3.56 4.61
C GLU A 88 6.31 4.66 5.21
N ILE A 89 5.72 5.61 5.95
CA ILE A 89 6.47 6.65 6.67
C ILE A 89 7.40 6.02 7.70
N LYS A 90 6.93 5.01 8.46
CA LYS A 90 7.77 4.32 9.45
C LYS A 90 8.95 3.60 8.79
N LEU A 91 8.74 2.96 7.64
CA LEU A 91 9.80 2.30 6.88
C LEU A 91 10.83 3.32 6.39
N LEU A 92 10.38 4.42 5.79
CA LEU A 92 11.26 5.52 5.35
C LEU A 92 12.05 6.12 6.52
N MET A 93 11.41 6.36 7.67
CA MET A 93 12.10 6.83 8.87
C MET A 93 13.20 5.85 9.31
N SER A 94 12.91 4.54 9.30
CA SER A 94 13.91 3.52 9.66
C SER A 94 15.08 3.45 8.68
N GLU A 95 14.83 3.69 7.38
CA GLU A 95 15.85 3.75 6.35
C GLU A 95 16.73 4.99 6.51
N CYS A 96 16.14 6.16 6.76
CA CYS A 96 16.88 7.38 7.08
C CYS A 96 17.76 7.24 8.33
N LEU A 97 17.27 6.56 9.37
CA LEU A 97 18.05 6.31 10.57
C LEU A 97 19.27 5.41 10.28
N LYS A 98 19.15 4.39 9.42
CA LYS A 98 20.30 3.59 8.96
C LYS A 98 21.32 4.44 8.20
N ILE A 99 20.88 5.34 7.33
CA ILE A 99 21.80 6.26 6.62
C ILE A 99 22.49 7.21 7.61
N THR A 100 21.78 7.64 8.65
CA THR A 100 22.37 8.48 9.70
C THR A 100 23.43 7.72 10.51
N ASP A 101 23.20 6.42 10.75
CA ASP A 101 24.20 5.51 11.33
C ASP A 101 25.37 5.25 10.35
N MET A 102 25.16 5.32 9.04
CA MET A 102 26.25 5.25 8.04
C MET A 102 27.07 6.55 7.96
N ASN A 103 26.55 7.67 8.48
CA ASN A 103 27.34 8.89 8.72
C ASN A 103 28.20 8.79 10.00
N ASN A 104 28.26 7.61 10.64
CA ASN A 104 29.15 7.37 11.76
C ASN A 104 30.58 7.74 11.37
N LEU A 105 31.16 8.56 12.24
CA LEU A 105 32.53 9.10 12.31
C LEU A 105 33.64 8.23 11.70
N GLU A 106 33.47 6.91 11.69
CA GLU A 106 34.42 5.93 11.15
C GLU A 106 34.61 6.04 9.63
N HIS A 107 33.54 6.16 8.83
CA HIS A 107 33.69 6.32 7.38
C HIS A 107 34.29 7.69 7.01
N LEU A 108 33.98 8.72 7.80
CA LEU A 108 34.60 10.04 7.67
C LEU A 108 36.09 10.02 8.02
N LYS A 109 36.49 9.29 9.06
CA LYS A 109 37.91 9.06 9.40
C LYS A 109 38.64 8.28 8.32
N GLU A 110 38.00 7.25 7.76
CA GLU A 110 38.58 6.41 6.71
C GLU A 110 38.81 7.22 5.42
N LEU A 111 37.84 8.05 5.04
CA LEU A 111 37.97 9.00 3.93
C LEU A 111 39.03 10.09 4.21
N SER A 112 39.12 10.59 5.45
CA SER A 112 40.17 11.54 5.84
C SER A 112 41.56 10.91 5.71
N CYS A 113 41.73 9.66 6.14
CA CYS A 113 42.99 8.93 6.02
C CYS A 113 43.38 8.71 4.55
N LEU A 114 42.41 8.37 3.69
CA LEU A 114 42.65 8.24 2.25
C LEU A 114 43.04 9.57 1.61
N LEU A 115 42.45 10.68 2.03
CA LEU A 115 42.79 12.01 1.55
C LEU A 115 44.22 12.39 1.93
N ASP A 116 44.63 12.10 3.17
CA ASP A 116 45.99 12.34 3.65
C ASP A 116 47.04 11.52 2.88
N GLU A 117 46.73 10.27 2.56
CA GLU A 117 47.60 9.40 1.77
C GLU A 117 47.79 9.96 0.35
N LYS A 118 46.70 10.42 -0.29
CA LYS A 118 46.77 11.06 -1.62
C LYS A 118 47.52 12.38 -1.59
N ASN A 119 47.33 13.19 -0.56
CA ASN A 119 48.09 14.43 -0.38
C ASN A 119 49.59 14.15 -0.23
N LYS A 120 49.99 13.15 0.57
CA LYS A 120 51.39 12.73 0.69
C LYS A 120 51.98 12.28 -0.65
N GLN A 121 51.22 11.52 -1.45
CA GLN A 121 51.65 11.12 -2.78
C GLN A 121 51.85 12.34 -3.70
N ILE A 122 50.92 13.30 -3.68
CA ILE A 122 51.04 14.55 -4.44
C ILE A 122 52.27 15.35 -4.00
N THR A 123 52.50 15.50 -2.68
CA THR A 123 53.67 16.19 -2.14
C THR A 123 54.97 15.55 -2.60
N LYS A 124 55.07 14.21 -2.53
CA LYS A 124 56.24 13.47 -3.05
C LYS A 124 56.45 13.70 -4.55
N MET A 125 55.39 13.68 -5.35
CA MET A 125 55.47 13.95 -6.79
C MET A 125 55.94 15.37 -7.09
N ILE A 126 55.52 16.36 -6.30
CA ILE A 126 55.97 17.76 -6.40
C ILE A 126 57.45 17.86 -6.05
N GLU A 127 57.90 17.21 -4.99
CA GLU A 127 59.27 17.27 -4.51
C GLU A 127 60.25 16.60 -5.48
N LEU A 128 59.90 15.43 -6.02
CA LEU A 128 60.66 14.77 -7.08
C LEU A 128 60.81 15.66 -8.32
N LYS A 129 59.72 16.32 -8.75
CA LYS A 129 59.78 17.29 -9.86
C LYS A 129 60.67 18.49 -9.55
N LYS A 130 60.61 19.03 -8.33
CA LYS A 130 61.50 20.13 -7.89
C LYS A 130 62.98 19.71 -7.91
N SER A 131 63.30 18.51 -7.42
CA SER A 131 64.67 17.98 -7.44
C SER A 131 65.18 17.73 -8.86
N SER A 132 64.36 17.20 -9.76
CA SER A 132 64.71 17.07 -11.19
C SER A 132 64.96 18.42 -11.87
N ILE A 133 64.18 19.46 -11.52
CA ILE A 133 64.41 20.83 -12.02
C ILE A 133 65.73 21.40 -11.48
N SER A 134 66.04 21.19 -10.20
CA SER A 134 67.32 21.66 -9.62
C SER A 134 68.54 20.93 -10.18
N ALA A 135 68.43 19.63 -10.51
CA ALA A 135 69.52 18.87 -11.12
C ALA A 135 69.80 19.30 -12.58
N GLN A 136 68.75 19.68 -13.33
CA GLN A 136 68.89 20.23 -14.68
C GLN A 136 69.51 21.63 -14.73
N VAL A 137 69.41 22.41 -13.64
CA VAL A 137 70.03 23.75 -13.53
C VAL A 137 71.51 23.67 -13.14
N VAL A 138 71.96 22.61 -12.45
CA VAL A 138 73.37 22.45 -12.04
C VAL A 138 74.27 21.96 -13.18
N ASP A 139 73.76 21.13 -14.10
CA ASP A 139 74.53 20.68 -15.28
C ASP A 139 74.70 21.78 -16.35
N GLY A 140 73.85 22.82 -16.34
CA GLY A 140 74.01 23.98 -17.23
C GLY A 140 75.15 24.94 -16.84
N ASN A 141 75.67 24.85 -15.62
CA ASN A 141 76.64 25.82 -15.07
C ASN A 141 78.10 25.33 -15.04
N LYS A 142 78.41 24.17 -15.62
CA LYS A 142 79.79 23.62 -15.67
C LYS A 142 80.54 23.87 -16.99
N ASN A 143 79.93 24.52 -17.99
CA ASN A 143 80.52 24.68 -19.32
C ASN A 143 80.96 26.11 -19.69
N GLU A 144 81.16 27.02 -18.73
CA GLU A 144 81.75 28.34 -19.01
C GLU A 144 82.82 28.70 -17.96
N GLY A 145 84.08 28.41 -18.29
CA GLY A 145 85.22 28.58 -17.39
C GLY A 145 86.57 28.62 -18.11
N THR A 146 86.70 29.58 -19.05
CA THR A 146 87.90 30.38 -19.45
C THR A 146 89.20 29.70 -19.91
N PRO A 147 90.11 30.40 -20.63
CA PRO A 147 89.95 31.52 -21.58
C PRO A 147 90.12 31.11 -23.05
#